data_AF-A0A7H9KG22-F1
#
_entry.id   AF-A0A7H9KG22-F1
#
_cell.length_a   1.000
_cell.length_b   1.000
_cell.length_c   1.000
_cell.angle_alpha   90.00
_cell.angle_beta   90.00
_cell.angle_gamma   90.00
#
_symmetry.space_group_name_H-M   'P 1'
#
loop_
_entity.id
_entity.type
_entity.pdbx_description
1 polymer ?
#
loop_
_entity_poly.entity_id
_entity_poly.type
_entity_poly.pdbx_seq_one_letter_code
_entity_poly.pdbx_strand_id
1 'polypeptide(L)'
;MTTESEHPVRNLLSRMLAALNAAEHLTTDAERRRFLNEWLNTACRDSGLHDEIASLRQLLRKNHTMPIGNLLNALLVSAGRAGNCDIFRFRAALSQLMQQGWRQGICRFPDDILHEALLRSRSSGKRNHILQLSATENCFSTTGDMVAPVAFHLIQQKQRDRFAAEQAFYAENFQVMSGKENLLEKDISVRTIYIGQHNLPSSRWGVRHCDLWHPQATAGGRYVQ
;
A
#
# COMPACT_ATOMS: atom_id res chain seq x y z
N MET A 1 10.21 -22.02 1.64
CA MET A 1 9.10 -21.64 2.54
C MET A 1 9.23 -20.15 2.77
N THR A 2 8.47 -19.35 2.03
CA THR A 2 8.47 -17.89 2.15
C THR A 2 7.74 -17.52 3.43
N THR A 3 8.47 -17.03 4.43
CA THR A 3 7.87 -16.31 5.55
C THR A 3 7.33 -14.99 4.99
N GLU A 4 6.08 -14.98 4.53
CA GLU A 4 5.34 -13.73 4.37
C GLU A 4 5.44 -12.98 5.70
N SER A 5 6.11 -11.83 5.70
CA SER A 5 6.18 -10.99 6.89
C SER A 5 4.75 -10.60 7.27
N GLU A 6 4.22 -11.20 8.34
CA GLU A 6 2.85 -10.96 8.78
C GLU A 6 2.65 -9.45 8.98
N HIS A 7 1.60 -8.89 8.37
CA HIS A 7 1.30 -7.45 8.42
C HIS A 7 1.39 -6.96 9.88
N PRO A 8 2.14 -5.88 10.17
CA PRO A 8 2.54 -5.53 11.53
C PRO A 8 1.35 -5.26 12.46
N VAL A 9 0.26 -4.72 11.92
CA VAL A 9 -1.01 -4.53 12.66
C VAL A 9 -1.73 -5.85 12.95
N ARG A 10 -1.65 -6.83 12.05
CA ARG A 10 -2.26 -8.16 12.25
C ARG A 10 -1.50 -8.90 13.36
N ASN A 11 -0.17 -8.85 13.32
CA ASN A 11 0.67 -9.40 14.39
C ASN A 11 0.37 -8.71 15.74
N LEU A 12 0.24 -7.38 15.77
CA LEU A 12 -0.16 -6.64 16.96
C LEU A 12 -1.51 -7.12 17.52
N LEU A 13 -2.54 -7.23 16.68
CA LEU A 13 -3.87 -7.70 17.08
C LEU A 13 -3.85 -9.15 17.59
N SER A 14 -3.08 -10.02 16.94
CA SER A 14 -2.87 -11.41 17.36
C SER A 14 -2.22 -11.48 18.76
N ARG A 15 -1.17 -10.70 18.99
CA ARG A 15 -0.49 -10.60 20.30
C ARG A 15 -1.41 -10.04 21.39
N MET A 16 -2.24 -9.05 21.07
CA MET A 16 -3.24 -8.52 22.01
C MET A 16 -4.26 -9.59 22.39
N LEU A 17 -4.75 -10.38 21.44
CA LEU A 17 -5.69 -11.45 21.71
C LEU A 17 -5.06 -12.56 22.55
N ALA A 18 -3.81 -12.95 22.25
CA ALA A 18 -3.06 -13.91 23.04
C ALA A 18 -2.83 -13.43 24.49
N ALA A 19 -2.47 -12.14 24.68
CA ALA A 19 -2.32 -11.54 26.00
C ALA A 19 -3.65 -11.50 26.77
N LEU A 20 -4.76 -11.20 26.09
CA LEU A 20 -6.09 -11.21 26.68
C LEU A 20 -6.51 -12.62 27.11
N ASN A 21 -6.26 -13.62 26.26
CA ASN A 21 -6.57 -15.02 26.56
C ASN A 21 -5.70 -15.56 27.69
N ALA A 22 -4.43 -15.15 27.80
CA ALA A 22 -3.57 -15.53 28.93
C ALA A 22 -4.03 -14.89 30.26
N ALA A 23 -4.78 -13.78 30.20
CA ALA A 23 -5.35 -13.11 31.35
C ALA A 23 -6.77 -13.65 31.69
N GLU A 24 -6.91 -14.97 31.79
CA GLU A 24 -8.19 -15.67 32.04
C GLU A 24 -8.89 -15.21 33.33
N HIS A 25 -8.12 -14.71 34.30
CA HIS A 25 -8.61 -14.17 35.57
C HIS A 25 -9.43 -12.87 35.44
N LEU A 26 -9.37 -12.18 34.30
CA LEU A 26 -10.14 -10.97 34.05
C LEU A 26 -11.56 -11.34 33.63
N THR A 27 -12.54 -11.07 34.49
CA THR A 27 -13.93 -11.48 34.28
C THR A 27 -14.77 -10.41 33.62
N THR A 28 -14.47 -9.13 33.86
CA THR A 28 -15.25 -8.02 33.30
C THR A 28 -14.61 -7.42 32.04
N ASP A 29 -15.44 -6.91 31.12
CA ASP A 29 -14.99 -6.25 29.89
C ASP A 29 -14.17 -4.98 30.18
N ALA A 30 -14.51 -4.27 31.26
CA ALA A 30 -13.80 -3.07 31.70
C ALA A 30 -12.37 -3.38 32.18
N GLU A 31 -12.18 -4.44 32.97
CA GLU A 31 -10.86 -4.90 33.41
C GLU A 31 -10.00 -5.35 32.23
N ARG A 32 -10.60 -6.12 31.31
CA ARG A 32 -9.94 -6.56 30.06
C ARG A 32 -9.46 -5.40 29.20
N ARG A 33 -10.27 -4.35 29.04
CA ARG A 33 -9.89 -3.13 28.31
C ARG A 33 -8.78 -2.35 29.02
N ARG A 34 -8.84 -2.23 30.34
CA ARG A 34 -7.81 -1.55 31.14
C ARG A 34 -6.48 -2.30 31.04
N PHE A 35 -6.51 -3.62 31.19
CA PHE A 35 -5.34 -4.48 31.00
C PHE A 35 -4.72 -4.31 29.62
N LEU A 36 -5.51 -4.36 28.54
CA LEU A 36 -5.00 -4.18 27.18
C LEU A 36 -4.41 -2.78 26.96
N ASN A 37 -4.99 -1.75 27.54
CA ASN A 37 -4.46 -0.40 27.44
C ASN A 37 -3.09 -0.26 28.15
N GLU A 38 -2.89 -0.91 29.29
CA GLU A 38 -1.58 -0.98 29.98
C GLU A 38 -0.58 -1.88 29.23
N TRP A 39 -1.04 -2.99 28.67
CA TRP A 39 -0.22 -3.86 27.84
C TRP A 39 0.31 -3.12 26.61
N LEU A 40 -0.52 -2.30 25.94
CA LEU A 40 -0.09 -1.45 24.84
C LEU A 40 0.97 -0.42 25.24
N ASN A 41 1.02 0.02 26.50
CA ASN A 41 2.05 0.95 27.01
C ASN A 41 3.41 0.28 27.22
N THR A 42 3.44 -1.03 27.41
CA THR A 42 4.64 -1.79 27.79
C THR A 42 5.18 -2.61 26.62
N ALA A 43 4.32 -3.34 25.92
CA ALA A 43 4.72 -4.28 24.87
C ALA A 43 5.02 -3.64 23.51
N CYS A 44 4.67 -2.36 23.33
CA CYS A 44 4.68 -1.69 22.02
C CYS A 44 5.53 -0.42 21.96
N ARG A 45 6.40 -0.16 22.95
CA ARG A 45 7.24 1.05 23.01
C ARG A 45 8.14 1.22 21.78
N ASP A 46 8.64 0.10 21.24
CA ASP A 46 9.59 0.08 20.11
C ASP A 46 8.97 -0.41 18.80
N SER A 47 7.64 -0.44 18.70
CA SER A 47 6.94 -1.07 17.57
C SER A 47 6.87 -0.24 16.28
N GLY A 48 7.13 1.08 16.35
CA GLY A 48 6.98 1.99 15.22
C GLY A 48 5.52 2.24 14.76
N LEU A 49 4.53 1.56 15.35
CA LEU A 49 3.11 1.62 15.02
C LEU A 49 2.34 2.67 15.84
N HIS A 50 2.90 3.88 15.97
CA HIS A 50 2.38 4.87 16.91
C HIS A 50 0.93 5.30 16.59
N ASP A 51 0.60 5.49 15.31
CA ASP A 51 -0.71 5.95 14.85
C ASP A 51 -1.77 4.84 14.96
N GLU A 52 -1.39 3.60 14.67
CA GLU A 52 -2.25 2.43 14.80
C GLU A 52 -2.56 2.12 16.26
N ILE A 53 -1.56 2.25 17.14
CA ILE A 53 -1.74 2.12 18.59
C ILE A 53 -2.65 3.24 19.12
N ALA A 54 -2.47 4.48 18.67
CA ALA A 54 -3.36 5.59 19.03
C ALA A 54 -4.81 5.32 18.60
N SER A 55 -5.00 4.81 17.37
CA SER A 55 -6.32 4.44 16.84
C SER A 55 -6.96 3.29 17.60
N LEU A 56 -6.18 2.25 17.94
CA LEU A 56 -6.63 1.12 18.76
C LEU A 56 -7.03 1.59 20.15
N ARG A 57 -6.24 2.46 20.81
CA ARG A 57 -6.62 3.05 22.11
C ARG A 57 -7.93 3.82 22.04
N GLN A 58 -8.12 4.59 20.96
CA GLN A 58 -9.37 5.30 20.76
C GLN A 58 -10.55 4.33 20.60
N LEU A 59 -10.37 3.23 19.87
CA LEU A 59 -11.38 2.17 19.73
C LEU A 59 -11.67 1.47 21.06
N LEU A 60 -10.64 1.12 21.84
CA LEU A 60 -10.79 0.50 23.17
C LEU A 60 -11.62 1.35 24.12
N ARG A 61 -11.45 2.68 24.05
CA ARG A 61 -12.13 3.66 24.90
C ARG A 61 -13.53 4.04 24.43
N LYS A 62 -13.78 4.04 23.11
CA LYS A 62 -15.06 4.54 22.55
C LYS A 62 -16.06 3.45 22.22
N ASN A 63 -15.60 2.24 21.90
CA ASN A 63 -16.49 1.16 21.47
C ASN A 63 -16.86 0.25 22.65
N HIS A 64 -18.03 0.49 23.26
CA HIS A 64 -18.63 -0.38 24.28
C HIS A 64 -19.80 -1.22 23.74
N THR A 65 -20.02 -1.21 22.42
CA THR A 65 -21.17 -1.88 21.79
C THR A 65 -20.99 -3.39 21.69
N MET A 66 -19.76 -3.88 21.80
CA MET A 66 -19.45 -5.31 21.81
C MET A 66 -18.31 -5.63 22.79
N PRO A 67 -18.25 -6.87 23.32
CA PRO A 67 -17.15 -7.33 24.17
C PRO A 67 -15.79 -7.20 23.46
N ILE A 68 -14.74 -6.88 24.22
CA ILE A 68 -13.43 -6.56 23.66
C ILE A 68 -12.79 -7.73 22.92
N GLY A 69 -12.99 -8.97 23.38
CA GLY A 69 -12.52 -10.16 22.67
C GLY A 69 -13.16 -10.30 21.28
N ASN A 70 -14.46 -10.00 21.16
CA ASN A 70 -15.17 -10.04 19.88
C ASN A 70 -14.73 -8.89 18.97
N LEU A 71 -14.50 -7.70 19.52
CA LEU A 71 -13.95 -6.57 18.78
C LEU A 71 -12.55 -6.89 18.23
N LEU A 72 -11.65 -7.43 19.05
CA LEU A 72 -10.31 -7.80 18.62
C LEU A 72 -10.34 -8.92 17.57
N ASN A 73 -11.21 -9.92 17.72
CA ASN A 73 -11.40 -10.96 16.70
C ASN A 73 -11.95 -10.38 15.39
N ALA A 74 -12.94 -9.49 15.46
CA ALA A 74 -13.49 -8.82 14.27
C ALA A 74 -12.42 -7.95 13.58
N LEU A 75 -11.63 -7.21 14.35
CA LEU A 75 -10.49 -6.43 13.84
C LEU A 75 -9.40 -7.33 13.27
N LEU A 76 -9.10 -8.48 13.88
CA LEU A 76 -8.09 -9.42 13.40
C LEU A 76 -8.52 -10.07 12.07
N VAL A 77 -9.77 -10.51 11.98
CA VAL A 77 -10.36 -11.01 10.73
C VAL A 77 -10.37 -9.91 9.67
N SER A 78 -10.71 -8.68 10.05
CA SER A 78 -10.70 -7.53 9.15
C SER A 78 -9.30 -7.13 8.73
N ALA A 79 -8.29 -7.24 9.60
CA ALA A 79 -6.89 -6.97 9.30
C ALA A 79 -6.29 -8.06 8.40
N GLY A 80 -6.67 -9.32 8.62
CA GLY A 80 -6.34 -10.43 7.71
C GLY A 80 -6.95 -10.23 6.32
N ARG A 81 -8.20 -9.78 6.25
CA ARG A 81 -8.85 -9.39 4.99
C ARG A 81 -8.23 -8.14 4.39
N ALA A 82 -7.86 -7.14 5.19
CA ALA A 82 -7.27 -5.89 4.75
C ALA A 82 -5.87 -6.08 4.17
N GLY A 83 -5.06 -6.97 4.77
CA GLY A 83 -3.78 -7.38 4.21
C GLY A 83 -3.90 -8.07 2.85
N ASN A 84 -5.05 -8.69 2.57
CA ASN A 84 -5.38 -9.28 1.28
C ASN A 84 -6.18 -8.34 0.36
N CYS A 85 -6.63 -7.20 0.87
CA CYS A 85 -7.52 -6.29 0.15
C CYS A 85 -6.69 -5.42 -0.79
N ASP A 86 -7.03 -5.47 -2.07
CA ASP A 86 -6.25 -4.82 -3.12
C ASP A 86 -6.15 -3.31 -2.91
N ILE A 87 -7.23 -2.64 -2.51
CA ILE A 87 -7.19 -1.19 -2.32
C ILE A 87 -6.24 -0.76 -1.19
N PHE A 88 -6.07 -1.57 -0.15
CA PHE A 88 -5.14 -1.25 0.95
C PHE A 88 -3.69 -1.50 0.56
N ARG A 89 -3.40 -2.65 -0.07
CA ARG A 89 -2.07 -2.94 -0.65
C ARG A 89 -1.66 -1.87 -1.66
N PHE A 90 -2.59 -1.47 -2.53
CA PHE A 90 -2.39 -0.41 -3.51
C PHE A 90 -2.03 0.94 -2.85
N ARG A 91 -2.75 1.29 -1.78
CA ARG A 91 -2.47 2.51 -1.00
C ARG A 91 -1.13 2.42 -0.27
N ALA A 92 -0.76 1.25 0.25
CA ALA A 92 0.54 1.02 0.89
C ALA A 92 1.70 1.27 -0.10
N ALA A 93 1.63 0.72 -1.31
CA ALA A 93 2.62 0.99 -2.37
C ALA A 93 2.73 2.49 -2.70
N LEU A 94 1.60 3.20 -2.83
CA LEU A 94 1.61 4.65 -3.05
C LEU A 94 2.25 5.42 -1.88
N SER A 95 1.89 5.07 -0.64
CA SER A 95 2.47 5.68 0.56
C SER A 95 3.98 5.47 0.64
N GLN A 96 4.47 4.28 0.29
CA GLN A 96 5.91 4.00 0.21
C GLN A 96 6.60 4.91 -0.82
N LEU A 97 6.02 5.10 -2.00
CA LEU A 97 6.57 6.03 -3.01
C LEU A 97 6.60 7.47 -2.50
N MET A 98 5.54 7.92 -1.83
CA MET A 98 5.49 9.26 -1.24
C MET A 98 6.58 9.45 -0.17
N GLN A 99 6.86 8.45 0.65
CA GLN A 99 7.96 8.46 1.62
C GLN A 99 9.34 8.53 0.95
N GLN A 100 9.49 7.92 -0.23
CA GLN A 100 10.69 8.05 -1.08
C GLN A 100 10.79 9.40 -1.82
N GLY A 101 9.86 10.33 -1.56
CA GLY A 101 9.86 11.67 -2.11
C GLY A 101 9.15 11.83 -3.45
N TRP A 102 8.37 10.83 -3.89
CA TRP A 102 7.50 10.96 -5.04
C TRP A 102 6.33 11.90 -4.76
N ARG A 103 5.88 12.62 -5.79
CA ARG A 103 4.68 13.45 -5.74
C ARG A 103 3.54 12.79 -6.49
N GLN A 104 2.50 12.40 -5.77
CA GLN A 104 1.26 11.90 -6.36
C GLN A 104 0.42 13.06 -6.92
N GLY A 105 -0.27 12.81 -8.03
CA GLY A 105 -1.31 13.68 -8.54
C GLY A 105 -2.35 12.89 -9.32
N ILE A 106 -3.51 13.51 -9.56
CA ILE A 106 -4.54 12.99 -10.45
C ILE A 106 -4.49 13.80 -11.76
N CYS A 107 -4.48 13.12 -12.90
CA CYS A 107 -4.61 13.75 -14.20
C CYS A 107 -6.06 14.18 -14.38
N ARG A 108 -6.29 15.48 -14.48
CA ARG A 108 -7.64 16.03 -14.71
C ARG A 108 -8.05 16.01 -16.17
N PHE A 109 -7.06 16.03 -17.07
CA PHE A 109 -7.25 16.15 -18.51
C PHE A 109 -6.40 15.08 -19.23
N PRO A 110 -6.92 13.84 -19.37
CA PRO A 110 -6.19 12.75 -20.02
C PRO A 110 -5.82 13.07 -21.48
N ASP A 111 -6.63 13.89 -22.15
CA ASP A 111 -6.41 14.32 -23.54
C ASP A 111 -5.20 15.26 -23.70
N ASP A 112 -4.75 15.91 -22.61
CA ASP A 112 -3.60 16.81 -22.60
C ASP A 112 -2.54 16.38 -21.57
N ILE A 113 -2.28 15.07 -21.55
CA ILE A 113 -1.34 14.44 -20.62
C ILE A 113 0.09 15.00 -20.74
N LEU A 114 0.48 15.44 -21.95
CA LEU A 114 1.79 16.03 -22.22
C LEU A 114 1.94 17.38 -21.54
N HIS A 115 0.91 18.24 -21.60
CA HIS A 115 0.94 19.53 -20.91
C HIS A 115 1.01 19.35 -19.40
N GLU A 116 0.19 18.45 -18.83
CA GLU A 116 0.25 18.10 -17.40
C GLU A 116 1.64 17.57 -16.99
N ALA A 117 2.27 16.74 -17.85
CA ALA A 117 3.60 16.22 -17.59
C ALA A 117 4.66 17.32 -17.60
N LEU A 118 4.60 18.24 -18.57
CA LEU A 118 5.50 19.38 -18.66
C LEU A 118 5.35 20.34 -17.48
N LEU A 119 4.11 20.68 -17.10
CA LEU A 119 3.84 21.52 -15.94
C LEU A 119 4.45 20.94 -14.67
N ARG A 120 4.26 19.64 -14.43
CA ARG A 120 4.78 18.97 -13.22
C ARG A 120 6.29 18.87 -13.23
N SER A 121 6.87 18.60 -14.40
CA SER A 121 8.33 18.53 -14.57
C SER A 121 9.04 19.85 -14.21
N ARG A 122 8.41 20.99 -14.54
CA ARG A 122 8.96 22.34 -14.30
C ARG A 122 8.66 22.89 -12.91
N SER A 123 7.51 22.53 -12.33
CA SER A 123 6.99 23.14 -11.09
C SER A 123 7.56 22.53 -9.81
N SER A 124 8.22 21.36 -9.88
CA SER A 124 8.52 20.55 -8.70
C SER A 124 9.98 20.16 -8.58
N GLY A 125 10.90 21.14 -8.58
CA GLY A 125 12.24 21.04 -7.97
C GLY A 125 12.94 19.68 -8.12
N LYS A 126 12.98 19.11 -9.32
CA LYS A 126 13.63 17.82 -9.64
C LYS A 126 13.06 16.56 -8.94
N ARG A 127 11.78 16.54 -8.55
CA ARG A 127 11.14 15.36 -7.93
C ARG A 127 10.47 14.45 -8.96
N ASN A 128 10.35 13.16 -8.65
CA ASN A 128 9.58 12.21 -9.44
C ASN A 128 8.07 12.40 -9.18
N HIS A 129 7.26 12.20 -10.21
CA HIS A 129 5.81 12.27 -10.11
C HIS A 129 5.16 10.97 -10.57
N ILE A 130 4.09 10.61 -9.86
CA ILE A 130 3.18 9.53 -10.24
C ILE A 130 1.80 10.15 -10.46
N LEU A 131 1.38 10.20 -11.73
CA LEU A 131 0.16 10.85 -12.15
C LEU A 131 -0.89 9.80 -12.46
N GLN A 132 -1.96 9.73 -11.67
CA GLN A 132 -3.03 8.76 -11.85
C GLN A 132 -3.95 9.17 -13.00
N LEU A 133 -4.17 8.25 -13.94
CA LEU A 133 -5.00 8.46 -15.14
C LEU A 133 -6.39 7.85 -15.00
N SER A 134 -6.51 6.78 -14.21
CA SER A 134 -7.77 6.09 -13.95
C SER A 134 -8.41 6.58 -12.64
N ALA A 135 -9.72 6.74 -12.59
CA ALA A 135 -10.41 6.99 -11.33
C ALA A 135 -10.37 5.72 -10.45
N THR A 136 -9.93 5.86 -9.19
CA THR A 136 -9.83 4.73 -8.24
C THR A 136 -11.17 4.01 -8.10
N GLU A 137 -12.28 4.74 -8.09
CA GLU A 137 -13.64 4.22 -7.95
C GLU A 137 -14.03 3.24 -9.06
N ASN A 138 -13.42 3.35 -10.24
CA ASN A 138 -13.68 2.46 -11.38
C ASN A 138 -12.77 1.22 -11.39
N CYS A 139 -11.71 1.23 -10.56
CA CYS A 139 -10.70 0.19 -10.52
C CYS A 139 -10.89 -0.79 -9.35
N PHE A 140 -11.63 -0.40 -8.32
CA PHE A 140 -11.86 -1.23 -7.13
C PHE A 140 -13.37 -1.42 -6.88
N SER A 141 -13.75 -2.61 -6.42
CA SER A 141 -15.09 -2.90 -5.94
C SER A 141 -15.39 -2.19 -4.61
N THR A 142 -16.64 -2.23 -4.17
CA THR A 142 -17.04 -1.78 -2.83
C THR A 142 -16.40 -2.59 -1.70
N THR A 143 -15.98 -3.83 -1.98
CA THR A 143 -15.23 -4.69 -1.06
C THR A 143 -13.72 -4.42 -1.09
N GLY A 144 -13.25 -3.57 -2.02
CA GLY A 144 -11.86 -3.19 -2.16
C GLY A 144 -11.02 -4.14 -3.01
N ASP A 145 -11.66 -5.09 -3.70
CA ASP A 145 -11.01 -5.97 -4.67
C ASP A 145 -10.80 -5.23 -5.99
N MET A 146 -9.68 -5.47 -6.67
CA MET A 146 -9.37 -4.81 -7.92
C MET A 146 -10.15 -5.46 -9.07
N VAL A 147 -10.93 -4.65 -9.78
CA VAL A 147 -11.80 -5.07 -10.90
C VAL A 147 -11.34 -4.55 -12.26
N ALA A 148 -10.46 -3.55 -12.26
CA ALA A 148 -9.78 -3.05 -13.46
C ALA A 148 -8.39 -2.48 -13.09
N PRO A 149 -7.43 -2.49 -14.02
CA PRO A 149 -6.11 -1.94 -13.74
C PRO A 149 -6.15 -0.43 -13.51
N VAL A 150 -5.29 0.04 -12.61
CA VAL A 150 -5.05 1.48 -12.43
C VAL A 150 -3.92 1.91 -13.35
N ALA A 151 -4.17 2.90 -14.20
CA ALA A 151 -3.15 3.48 -15.08
C ALA A 151 -2.49 4.70 -14.43
N PHE A 152 -1.18 4.76 -14.54
CA PHE A 152 -0.36 5.90 -14.11
C PHE A 152 0.55 6.37 -15.22
N HIS A 153 0.85 7.67 -15.21
CA HIS A 153 1.97 8.26 -15.94
C HIS A 153 3.07 8.60 -14.94
N LEU A 154 4.22 7.96 -15.10
CA LEU A 154 5.42 8.26 -14.33
C LEU A 154 6.18 9.37 -15.04
N ILE A 155 6.54 10.42 -14.31
CA ILE A 155 7.41 11.49 -14.78
C ILE A 155 8.64 11.45 -13.88
N GLN A 156 9.76 11.02 -14.43
CA GLN A 156 10.95 10.69 -13.65
C GLN A 156 12.17 11.41 -14.19
N GLN A 157 13.12 11.67 -13.29
CA GLN A 157 14.44 12.10 -13.70
C GLN A 157 15.30 10.91 -14.10
N LYS A 158 16.05 11.05 -15.19
CA LYS A 158 16.85 9.98 -15.79
C LYS A 158 17.93 9.39 -14.86
N GLN A 159 18.38 10.13 -13.85
CA GLN A 159 19.44 9.72 -12.91
C GLN A 159 18.94 9.02 -11.64
N ARG A 160 17.63 8.91 -11.41
CA ARG A 160 17.08 8.23 -10.22
C ARG A 160 16.76 6.77 -10.53
N ASP A 161 16.50 5.97 -9.50
CA ASP A 161 16.05 4.60 -9.67
C ASP A 161 14.83 4.57 -10.61
N ARG A 162 15.07 4.02 -11.80
CA ARG A 162 14.12 3.97 -12.90
C ARG A 162 12.89 3.25 -12.43
N PHE A 163 13.02 2.07 -11.81
CA PHE A 163 11.91 1.15 -11.57
C PHE A 163 11.33 1.18 -10.16
N ALA A 164 11.60 2.22 -9.36
CA ALA A 164 11.14 2.28 -7.97
C ALA A 164 9.61 2.16 -7.83
N ALA A 165 8.85 2.76 -8.76
CA ALA A 165 7.39 2.66 -8.78
C ALA A 165 6.92 1.22 -9.05
N GLU A 166 7.46 0.57 -10.08
CA GLU A 166 7.10 -0.81 -10.39
C GLU A 166 7.50 -1.78 -9.28
N GLN A 167 8.67 -1.60 -8.68
CA GLN A 167 9.12 -2.38 -7.53
C GLN A 167 8.15 -2.25 -6.34
N ALA A 168 7.69 -1.03 -6.02
CA ALA A 168 6.77 -0.81 -4.91
C ALA A 168 5.43 -1.53 -5.11
N PHE A 169 4.84 -1.45 -6.31
CA PHE A 169 3.59 -2.16 -6.60
C PHE A 169 3.79 -3.68 -6.70
N TYR A 170 4.92 -4.13 -7.26
CA TYR A 170 5.23 -5.56 -7.33
C TYR A 170 5.44 -6.18 -5.94
N ALA A 171 6.07 -5.46 -5.01
CA ALA A 171 6.26 -5.89 -3.62
C ALA A 171 4.92 -6.12 -2.89
N GLU A 172 3.88 -5.37 -3.28
CA GLU A 172 2.50 -5.53 -2.79
C GLU A 172 1.69 -6.60 -3.58
N ASN A 173 2.38 -7.44 -4.35
CA ASN A 173 1.84 -8.51 -5.19
C ASN A 173 0.88 -8.03 -6.29
N PHE A 174 1.13 -6.86 -6.89
CA PHE A 174 0.48 -6.46 -8.13
C PHE A 174 1.30 -6.87 -9.35
N GLN A 175 0.59 -7.18 -10.44
CA GLN A 175 1.18 -7.20 -11.76
C GLN A 175 1.32 -5.78 -12.28
N VAL A 176 2.48 -5.52 -12.89
CA VAL A 176 2.80 -4.21 -13.45
C VAL A 176 3.08 -4.37 -14.93
N MET A 177 2.27 -3.73 -15.79
CA MET A 177 2.60 -3.61 -17.20
C MET A 177 3.24 -2.25 -17.45
N SER A 178 4.44 -2.23 -18.01
CA SER A 178 5.20 -0.99 -18.24
C SER A 178 5.28 -0.69 -19.73
N GLY A 179 4.85 0.51 -20.10
CA GLY A 179 4.91 1.00 -21.46
C GLY A 179 6.30 1.48 -21.85
N LYS A 180 6.44 1.83 -23.14
CA LYS A 180 7.69 2.40 -23.64
C LYS A 180 7.99 3.72 -22.93
N GLU A 181 9.25 3.87 -22.53
CA GLU A 181 9.77 5.11 -21.99
C GLU A 181 10.07 6.10 -23.11
N ASN A 182 9.52 7.30 -22.98
CA ASN A 182 9.73 8.42 -23.89
C ASN A 182 10.47 9.54 -23.16
N LEU A 183 11.32 10.26 -23.89
CA LEU A 183 11.98 11.44 -23.35
C LEU A 183 11.04 12.64 -23.50
N LEU A 184 10.76 13.34 -22.41
CA LEU A 184 9.93 14.56 -22.43
C LEU A 184 10.81 15.82 -22.57
N GLU A 185 11.85 15.93 -21.75
CA GLU A 185 12.84 17.01 -21.79
C GLU A 185 14.24 16.43 -21.49
N LYS A 186 15.29 17.25 -21.62
CA LYS A 186 16.65 16.85 -21.24
C LYS A 186 16.64 16.37 -19.78
N ASP A 187 16.96 15.09 -19.58
CA ASP A 187 16.99 14.38 -18.29
C ASP A 187 15.63 14.05 -17.65
N ILE A 188 14.51 14.23 -18.37
CA ILE A 188 13.17 13.88 -17.88
C ILE A 188 12.54 12.84 -18.80
N SER A 189 12.23 11.68 -18.25
CA SER A 189 11.56 10.61 -18.95
C SER A 189 10.15 10.39 -18.44
N VAL A 190 9.32 9.87 -19.34
CA VAL A 190 7.91 9.65 -19.10
C VAL A 190 7.52 8.28 -19.63
N ARG A 191 6.71 7.57 -18.84
CA ARG A 191 6.16 6.27 -19.23
C ARG A 191 4.86 5.98 -18.53
N THR A 192 4.02 5.23 -19.20
CA THR A 192 2.75 4.75 -18.63
C THR A 192 2.98 3.39 -18.00
N ILE A 193 2.45 3.19 -16.79
CA ILE A 193 2.37 1.87 -16.15
C ILE A 193 0.93 1.54 -15.83
N TYR A 194 0.59 0.25 -15.83
CA TYR A 194 -0.70 -0.27 -15.44
C TYR A 194 -0.51 -1.24 -14.28
N ILE A 195 -1.24 -1.01 -13.19
CA ILE A 195 -1.20 -1.82 -11.97
C ILE A 195 -2.47 -2.65 -11.90
N GLY A 196 -2.33 -3.97 -11.88
CA GLY A 196 -3.46 -4.89 -11.91
C GLY A 196 -3.23 -6.16 -11.11
N GLN A 197 -4.30 -6.92 -10.86
CA GLN A 197 -4.19 -8.27 -10.32
C GLN A 197 -3.99 -9.30 -11.44
N HIS A 198 -3.34 -10.41 -11.10
CA HIS A 198 -3.08 -11.52 -12.02
C HIS A 198 -4.33 -12.23 -12.53
N ASN A 199 -5.45 -12.11 -11.81
CA ASN A 199 -6.74 -12.67 -12.17
C ASN A 199 -7.58 -11.75 -13.07
N LEU A 200 -7.10 -10.53 -13.36
CA LEU A 200 -7.83 -9.61 -14.24
C LEU A 200 -7.82 -10.12 -15.68
N PRO A 201 -8.98 -10.17 -16.37
CA PRO A 201 -9.04 -10.58 -17.76
C PRO A 201 -8.15 -9.71 -18.63
N SER A 202 -7.44 -10.31 -19.61
CA SER A 202 -6.58 -9.59 -20.55
C SER A 202 -7.32 -8.44 -21.28
N SER A 203 -8.64 -8.58 -21.50
CA SER A 203 -9.48 -7.54 -22.11
C SER A 203 -9.68 -6.29 -21.25
N ARG A 204 -9.44 -6.37 -19.94
CA ARG A 204 -9.52 -5.24 -18.99
C ARG A 204 -8.22 -4.46 -18.91
N TRP A 205 -7.11 -5.06 -19.35
CA TRP A 205 -5.84 -4.36 -19.48
C TRP A 205 -5.91 -3.46 -20.71
N GLY A 206 -5.92 -2.15 -20.48
CA GLY A 206 -6.07 -1.12 -21.50
C GLY A 206 -4.81 -0.93 -22.35
N VAL A 207 -4.27 -2.00 -22.93
CA VAL A 207 -2.90 -2.01 -23.43
C VAL A 207 -2.78 -2.73 -24.78
N ARG A 208 -2.24 -2.03 -25.79
CA ARG A 208 -1.77 -2.63 -27.06
C ARG A 208 -0.23 -2.74 -27.16
N HIS A 209 0.52 -2.04 -26.30
CA HIS A 209 1.98 -1.88 -26.42
C HIS A 209 2.74 -1.77 -25.08
N CYS A 210 2.37 -2.55 -24.05
CA CYS A 210 3.17 -2.64 -22.82
C CYS A 210 3.49 -4.09 -22.50
N ASP A 211 4.65 -4.28 -21.89
CA ASP A 211 5.16 -5.59 -21.51
C ASP A 211 4.97 -5.78 -20.01
N LEU A 212 4.73 -7.03 -19.59
CA LEU A 212 4.72 -7.38 -18.18
C LEU A 212 6.10 -7.13 -17.60
N TRP A 213 6.18 -6.17 -16.68
CA TRP A 213 7.40 -5.84 -15.99
C TRP A 213 7.67 -6.88 -14.91
N HIS A 214 8.93 -7.30 -14.82
CA HIS A 214 9.43 -8.15 -13.75
C HIS A 214 10.63 -7.44 -13.12
N PRO A 215 10.86 -7.61 -11.80
CA PRO A 215 12.09 -7.15 -11.20
C PRO A 215 13.25 -7.82 -11.93
N GLN A 216 14.14 -7.01 -12.51
CA GLN A 216 15.38 -7.56 -13.07
C GLN A 216 16.16 -8.14 -11.90
N ALA A 217 16.48 -9.44 -11.96
CA ALA A 217 17.42 -10.04 -11.03
C ALA A 217 18.70 -9.21 -11.13
N THR A 218 19.03 -8.49 -10.07
CA THR A 218 20.30 -7.77 -9.99
C THR A 218 21.39 -8.82 -10.18
N ALA A 219 22.07 -8.76 -11.33
CA ALA A 219 23.32 -9.46 -11.53
C ALA A 219 24.32 -8.87 -10.53
N GLY A 220 24.37 -9.49 -9.35
CA GLY A 220 25.02 -8.93 -8.17
C GLY A 220 24.55 -9.67 -6.93
N GLY A 221 24.75 -10.99 -6.94
CA GLY A 221 24.45 -11.83 -5.80
C GLY A 221 25.13 -11.33 -4.52
N ARG A 222 24.38 -11.35 -3.44
CA ARG A 222 24.80 -11.84 -2.11
C ARG A 222 23.56 -11.92 -1.24
N TYR A 223 22.95 -13.11 -1.25
CA TYR A 223 22.35 -13.62 -0.03
C TYR A 223 23.51 -13.84 0.94
N VAL A 224 23.57 -13.07 2.02
CA VAL A 224 24.33 -13.48 3.19
C VAL A 224 23.30 -14.04 4.16
N GLN A 225 23.54 -15.31 4.50
CA GLN A 225 22.80 -16.15 5.43
C GLN A 225 22.62 -15.52 6.79
#